data_AF-A0AAR5Q2W5-F1
#
_entry.id   AF-A0AAR5Q2W5-F1
#
_cell.length_a   1.000
_cell.length_b   1.000
_cell.length_c   1.000
_cell.angle_alpha   90.00
_cell.angle_beta   90.00
_cell.angle_gamma   90.00
#
_symmetry.space_group_name_H-M   'P 1'
#
loop_
_entity.id
_entity.type
_entity.pdbx_description
1 polymer ?
#
loop_
_entity_poly.entity_id
_entity_poly.type
_entity_poly.pdbx_seq_one_letter_code
_entity_poly.pdbx_strand_id
1 'polypeptide(L)'
;MLSDEDDRDVDVESDAEKRAHHNALERKRRDHIKDSFSSLRNSVPSLHGEKVASRAQILKKASDYILYMKKKNNSHQQDIHDLKRQNSLLGAQIRTLEKAKKSATFHSELSKCIIESDTESSSDGDEEMVTQPQNKSKKLKTAH
;
A
#
# COMPACT_ATOMS: atom_id res chain seq x y z
N MET A 1 -66.35 51.39 -8.65
CA MET A 1 -64.92 51.58 -8.34
C MET A 1 -64.41 50.25 -7.82
N LEU A 2 -63.76 49.48 -8.70
CA LEU A 2 -62.81 48.46 -8.27
C LEU A 2 -61.57 49.20 -7.79
N SER A 3 -61.10 48.89 -6.60
CA SER A 3 -59.74 49.20 -6.16
C SER A 3 -59.03 47.87 -6.05
N ASP A 4 -58.22 47.62 -7.08
CA ASP A 4 -57.16 46.63 -7.15
C ASP A 4 -56.07 46.91 -6.09
N GLU A 5 -55.17 45.94 -5.99
CA GLU A 5 -53.81 46.00 -5.46
C GLU A 5 -53.65 45.83 -3.94
N ASP A 6 -52.70 45.08 -3.43
CA ASP A 6 -51.94 43.91 -3.87
C ASP A 6 -51.10 43.53 -2.64
N ASP A 7 -50.51 42.35 -2.67
CA ASP A 7 -49.25 42.06 -1.99
C ASP A 7 -49.18 42.29 -0.49
N ARG A 8 -49.74 41.34 0.26
CA ARG A 8 -49.05 40.81 1.45
C ARG A 8 -49.51 39.38 1.71
N ASP A 9 -49.11 38.46 0.83
CA ASP A 9 -48.72 37.11 1.26
C ASP A 9 -47.54 37.27 2.24
N VAL A 10 -47.83 37.80 3.43
CA VAL A 10 -46.92 37.68 4.55
C VAL A 10 -47.04 36.22 4.91
N ASP A 11 -46.08 35.44 4.42
CA ASP A 11 -45.77 34.12 4.91
C ASP A 11 -45.34 34.26 6.39
N VAL A 12 -46.32 34.63 7.24
CA VAL A 12 -46.22 34.58 8.70
C VAL A 12 -46.38 33.11 9.02
N GLU A 13 -45.34 32.35 8.68
CA GLU A 13 -45.22 30.97 9.10
C GLU A 13 -45.41 30.98 10.62
N SER A 14 -46.51 30.36 11.04
CA SER A 14 -46.98 30.37 12.42
C SER A 14 -45.89 29.83 13.33
N ASP A 15 -45.87 30.24 14.60
CA ASP A 15 -44.90 29.70 15.56
C ASP A 15 -44.97 28.17 15.67
N ALA A 16 -46.11 27.57 15.29
CA ALA A 16 -46.29 26.13 15.15
C ALA A 16 -45.51 25.56 13.95
N GLU A 17 -45.59 26.18 12.78
CA GLU A 17 -44.88 25.75 11.57
C GLU A 17 -43.36 25.92 11.72
N LYS A 18 -42.87 27.04 12.27
CA LYS A 18 -41.44 27.22 12.58
C LYS A 18 -40.92 26.14 13.52
N ARG A 19 -41.70 25.77 14.54
CA ARG A 19 -41.37 24.68 15.47
C ARG A 19 -41.37 23.32 14.77
N ALA A 20 -42.32 23.07 13.89
CA ALA A 20 -42.40 21.84 13.10
C ALA A 20 -41.21 21.71 12.14
N HIS A 21 -40.86 22.78 11.43
CA HIS A 21 -39.72 22.83 10.53
C HIS A 21 -38.40 22.59 11.28
N HIS A 22 -38.19 23.27 12.41
CA HIS A 22 -37.02 23.04 13.27
C HIS A 22 -36.93 21.58 13.75
N ASN A 23 -38.04 20.98 14.17
CA ASN A 23 -38.09 19.57 14.59
C ASN A 23 -37.78 18.61 13.45
N ALA A 24 -38.21 18.93 12.23
CA ALA A 24 -37.91 18.15 11.02
C ALA A 24 -36.41 18.19 10.69
N LEU A 25 -35.81 19.39 10.72
CA LEU A 25 -34.37 19.56 10.48
C LEU A 25 -33.53 18.81 11.51
N GLU A 26 -33.88 18.89 12.80
CA GLU A 26 -33.14 18.18 13.84
C GLU A 26 -33.28 16.67 13.70
N ARG A 27 -34.45 16.16 13.27
CA ARG A 27 -34.61 14.73 12.97
C ARG A 27 -33.67 14.29 11.86
N LYS A 28 -33.62 15.03 10.74
CA LYS A 28 -32.69 14.78 9.63
C LYS A 28 -31.23 14.78 10.12
N ARG A 29 -30.86 15.74 10.97
CA ARG A 29 -29.51 15.80 11.57
C ARG A 29 -29.20 14.56 12.41
N ARG A 30 -30.15 14.10 13.24
CA ARG A 30 -29.98 12.90 14.06
C ARG A 30 -29.84 11.64 13.23
N ASP A 31 -30.56 11.53 12.11
CA ASP A 31 -30.46 10.40 11.20
C ASP A 31 -29.07 10.35 10.56
N HIS A 32 -28.54 11.48 10.08
CA HIS A 32 -27.17 11.55 9.54
C HIS A 32 -26.11 11.14 10.58
N ILE A 33 -26.28 11.53 11.85
CA ILE A 33 -25.39 11.11 12.93
C ILE A 33 -25.51 9.60 13.18
N LYS A 34 -26.72 9.05 13.17
CA LYS A 34 -26.95 7.61 13.32
C LYS A 34 -26.25 6.81 12.22
N ASP A 35 -26.28 7.31 10.98
CA ASP A 35 -25.59 6.69 9.86
C ASP A 35 -24.07 6.75 10.04
N SER A 36 -23.56 7.91 10.48
CA SER A 36 -22.14 8.10 10.79
C SER A 36 -21.65 7.13 11.88
N PHE A 37 -22.44 6.89 12.93
CA PHE A 37 -22.15 5.89 13.96
C PHE A 37 -22.17 4.46 13.42
N SER A 38 -23.06 4.17 12.46
CA SER A 38 -23.13 2.85 11.83
C SER A 38 -21.90 2.59 10.96
N SER A 39 -21.49 3.58 10.16
CA SER A 39 -20.24 3.53 9.37
C SER A 39 -19.00 3.40 10.25
N LEU A 40 -18.95 4.14 11.36
CA LEU A 40 -17.84 4.04 12.31
C LEU A 40 -17.76 2.65 12.94
N ARG A 41 -18.89 2.08 13.37
CA ARG A 41 -18.95 0.73 13.94
C ARG A 41 -18.43 -0.32 12.94
N ASN A 42 -18.85 -0.23 11.69
CA ASN A 42 -18.42 -1.14 10.62
C ASN A 42 -16.93 -0.99 10.27
N SER A 43 -16.29 0.12 10.65
CA SER A 43 -14.86 0.34 10.41
C SER A 43 -13.98 -0.21 11.55
N VAL A 44 -14.58 -0.65 12.66
CA VAL A 44 -13.86 -1.09 13.87
C VAL A 44 -14.01 -2.62 14.01
N PRO A 45 -12.95 -3.42 13.76
CA PRO A 45 -13.02 -4.89 13.75
C PRO A 45 -13.65 -5.51 15.00
N SER A 46 -13.36 -4.96 16.18
CA SER A 46 -13.86 -5.49 17.46
C SER A 46 -15.38 -5.36 17.65
N LEU A 47 -16.08 -4.60 16.81
CA LEU A 47 -17.52 -4.36 16.90
C LEU A 47 -18.36 -5.14 15.87
N HIS A 48 -17.73 -5.86 14.95
CA HIS A 48 -18.43 -6.55 13.84
C HIS A 48 -19.36 -7.68 14.30
N GLY A 49 -19.06 -8.30 15.45
CA GLY A 49 -19.88 -9.38 16.03
C GLY A 49 -20.88 -8.92 17.10
N GLU A 50 -20.84 -7.66 17.51
CA GLU A 50 -21.64 -7.18 18.65
C GLU A 50 -23.01 -6.70 18.14
N LYS A 51 -24.08 -7.49 18.31
CA LYS A 51 -25.42 -7.20 17.73
C LYS A 51 -25.92 -5.78 18.03
N VAL A 52 -25.65 -5.26 19.22
CA VAL A 52 -26.00 -3.90 19.64
C VAL A 52 -24.80 -3.28 20.36
N ALA A 53 -24.15 -2.29 19.75
CA ALA A 53 -23.09 -1.51 20.39
C ALA A 53 -23.61 -0.11 20.73
N SER A 54 -23.46 0.33 21.97
CA SER A 54 -23.86 1.69 22.37
C SER A 54 -22.94 2.75 21.75
N ARG A 55 -23.42 3.99 21.62
CA ARG A 55 -22.61 5.12 21.10
C ARG A 55 -21.30 5.30 21.88
N ALA A 56 -21.35 5.20 23.20
CA ALA A 56 -20.16 5.31 24.05
C ALA A 56 -19.16 4.18 23.79
N GLN A 57 -19.63 2.93 23.64
CA GLN A 57 -18.77 1.80 23.29
C GLN A 57 -18.14 1.98 21.91
N ILE A 58 -18.90 2.44 20.91
CA ILE A 58 -18.38 2.69 19.55
C ILE A 58 -17.22 3.69 19.61
N LEU A 59 -17.40 4.82 20.30
CA LEU A 59 -16.34 5.84 20.43
C LEU A 59 -15.12 5.29 21.17
N LYS A 60 -15.32 4.55 22.26
CA LYS A 60 -14.23 3.96 23.04
C LYS A 60 -13.42 2.97 22.20
N LYS A 61 -14.09 1.99 21.57
CA LYS A 61 -13.44 0.97 20.74
C LYS A 61 -12.78 1.56 19.49
N ALA A 62 -13.36 2.60 18.89
CA ALA A 62 -12.73 3.32 17.79
C ALA A 62 -11.43 3.99 18.23
N SER A 63 -11.45 4.65 19.40
CA SER A 63 -10.26 5.31 19.96
C SER A 63 -9.16 4.29 20.26
N ASP A 64 -9.51 3.18 20.90
CA ASP A 64 -8.59 2.06 21.18
C ASP A 64 -8.01 1.49 19.89
N TYR A 65 -8.84 1.32 18.86
CA TYR A 65 -8.41 0.77 17.57
C TYR A 65 -7.44 1.69 16.82
N ILE A 66 -7.68 3.01 16.83
CA ILE A 66 -6.75 3.99 16.27
C ILE A 66 -5.39 3.89 16.97
N LEU A 67 -5.38 3.83 18.30
CA LEU A 67 -4.13 3.72 19.07
C LEU A 67 -3.39 2.42 18.77
N TYR A 68 -4.12 1.30 18.72
CA TYR A 68 -3.58 0.00 18.34
C TYR A 68 -2.97 0.03 16.93
N MET A 69 -3.69 0.57 15.94
CA MET A 69 -3.20 0.65 14.56
C MET A 69 -1.99 1.55 14.42
N LYS A 70 -1.90 2.66 15.17
CA LYS A 70 -0.69 3.49 15.23
C LYS A 70 0.51 2.70 15.73
N LYS A 71 0.36 1.97 16.85
CA LYS A 71 1.43 1.12 17.39
C LYS A 71 1.84 0.02 16.41
N LYS A 72 0.87 -0.63 15.79
CA LYS A 72 1.10 -1.70 14.80
C LYS A 72 1.83 -1.18 13.57
N ASN A 73 1.41 -0.04 13.01
CA ASN A 73 2.08 0.59 11.87
C ASN A 73 3.52 0.98 12.21
N ASN A 74 3.78 1.50 13.41
CA ASN A 74 5.14 1.82 13.85
C ASN A 74 6.03 0.57 13.93
N SER A 75 5.50 -0.55 14.45
CA SER A 75 6.22 -1.83 14.46
C SER A 75 6.54 -2.28 13.05
N HIS A 76 5.56 -2.28 12.14
CA HIS A 76 5.78 -2.66 10.74
C HIS A 76 6.79 -1.73 10.05
N GLN A 77 6.79 -0.43 10.38
CA GLN A 77 7.76 0.50 9.83
C GLN A 77 9.19 0.20 10.30
N GLN A 78 9.35 -0.25 11.55
CA GLN A 78 10.61 -0.73 12.11
C GLN A 78 11.06 -2.03 11.41
N ASP A 79 10.16 -3.00 11.26
CA ASP A 79 10.45 -4.26 10.57
C ASP A 79 10.92 -4.00 9.12
N ILE A 80 10.24 -3.09 8.41
CA ILE A 80 10.62 -2.67 7.06
C ILE A 80 12.01 -2.05 7.05
N HIS A 81 12.33 -1.19 8.02
CA HIS A 81 13.64 -0.55 8.12
C HIS A 81 14.75 -1.59 8.33
N ASP A 82 14.54 -2.53 9.25
CA ASP A 82 15.53 -3.54 9.59
C ASP A 82 15.75 -4.53 8.45
N LEU A 83 14.68 -4.95 7.78
CA LEU A 83 14.77 -5.77 6.56
C LEU A 83 15.49 -5.06 5.42
N LYS A 84 15.25 -3.76 5.22
CA LYS A 84 15.97 -2.96 4.22
C LYS A 84 17.46 -2.87 4.54
N ARG A 85 17.81 -2.68 5.82
CA ARG A 85 19.21 -2.66 6.26
C ARG A 85 19.88 -4.01 6.01
N GLN A 86 19.22 -5.12 6.39
CA GLN A 86 19.73 -6.46 6.16
C GLN A 86 19.93 -6.76 4.67
N ASN A 87 18.93 -6.44 3.83
CA ASN A 87 19.04 -6.61 2.38
C ASN A 87 20.17 -5.79 1.76
N SER A 88 20.42 -4.57 2.27
CA SER A 88 21.55 -3.75 1.82
C SER A 88 22.89 -4.41 2.16
N LEU A 89 23.05 -4.93 3.39
CA LEU A 89 24.26 -5.63 3.83
C LEU A 89 24.50 -6.90 3.03
N LEU A 90 23.48 -7.74 2.86
CA LEU A 90 23.58 -8.96 2.06
C LEU A 90 23.89 -8.63 0.59
N GLY A 91 23.23 -7.62 0.03
CA GLY A 91 23.52 -7.15 -1.33
C GLY A 91 24.95 -6.66 -1.49
N ALA A 92 25.52 -5.99 -0.48
CA ALA A 92 26.93 -5.58 -0.49
C ALA A 92 27.88 -6.79 -0.43
N GLN A 93 27.57 -7.78 0.41
CA GLN A 93 28.34 -9.03 0.49
C GLN A 93 28.33 -9.79 -0.84
N ILE A 94 27.16 -9.93 -1.47
CA ILE A 94 27.02 -10.57 -2.78
C ILE A 94 27.90 -9.86 -3.82
N ARG A 95 27.85 -8.52 -3.90
CA ARG A 95 28.70 -7.77 -4.85
C ARG A 95 30.19 -7.99 -4.62
N THR A 96 30.63 -8.00 -3.37
CA THR A 96 32.04 -8.26 -3.02
C THR A 96 32.47 -9.66 -3.42
N LEU A 97 31.64 -10.67 -3.12
CA LEU A 97 31.91 -12.06 -3.48
C LEU A 97 31.89 -12.28 -4.99
N GLU A 98 30.97 -11.65 -5.72
CA GLU A 98 30.94 -11.69 -7.18
C GLU A 98 32.20 -11.05 -7.79
N LYS A 99 32.69 -9.95 -7.23
CA LYS A 99 33.94 -9.32 -7.68
C LYS A 99 35.15 -10.21 -7.41
N ALA A 100 35.24 -10.79 -6.21
CA ALA A 100 36.32 -11.71 -5.84
C ALA A 100 36.30 -12.98 -6.72
N LYS A 101 35.13 -13.57 -6.95
CA LYS A 101 34.96 -14.72 -7.85
C LYS A 101 35.38 -14.38 -9.27
N LYS A 102 34.90 -13.27 -9.85
CA LYS A 102 35.31 -12.82 -11.19
C LYS A 102 36.82 -12.65 -11.29
N SER A 103 37.45 -12.07 -10.28
CA SER A 103 38.91 -11.93 -10.21
C SER A 103 39.64 -13.28 -10.13
N ALA A 104 39.14 -14.22 -9.33
CA ALA A 104 39.72 -15.55 -9.21
C ALA A 104 39.56 -16.36 -10.50
N THR A 105 38.42 -16.26 -11.18
CA THR A 105 38.23 -16.85 -12.51
C THR A 105 39.21 -16.21 -13.50
N PHE A 106 39.34 -14.89 -13.52
CA PHE A 106 40.29 -14.20 -14.41
C PHE A 106 41.74 -14.63 -14.17
N HIS A 107 42.14 -14.77 -12.91
CA HIS A 107 43.48 -15.23 -12.55
C HIS A 107 43.69 -16.70 -12.93
N SER A 108 42.66 -17.55 -12.79
CA SER A 108 42.69 -18.94 -13.24
C SER A 108 42.80 -19.07 -14.76
N GLU A 109 42.05 -18.28 -15.53
CA GLU A 109 42.12 -18.24 -16.99
C GLU A 109 43.49 -17.72 -17.45
N LEU A 110 44.02 -16.69 -16.80
CA LEU A 110 45.34 -16.15 -17.09
C LEU A 110 46.45 -17.17 -16.75
N SER A 111 46.36 -17.85 -15.60
CA SER A 111 47.30 -18.92 -15.24
C SER A 111 47.21 -20.11 -16.19
N LYS A 112 46.02 -20.46 -16.70
CA LYS A 112 45.86 -21.52 -17.70
C LYS A 112 46.53 -21.16 -19.03
N CYS A 113 46.38 -19.92 -19.48
CA CYS A 113 47.01 -19.41 -20.70
C CYS A 113 48.55 -19.34 -20.59
N ILE A 114 49.09 -19.04 -19.40
CA ILE A 114 50.55 -19.04 -19.14
C ILE A 114 51.12 -20.46 -19.08
N ILE A 115 50.36 -21.44 -18.59
CA ILE A 115 50.80 -22.85 -18.59
C ILE A 115 50.77 -23.42 -20.03
N GLU A 116 49.83 -22.98 -20.87
CA GLU A 116 49.75 -23.38 -22.28
C GLU A 116 50.90 -22.83 -23.14
N SER A 117 51.68 -21.83 -22.67
CA SER A 117 52.88 -21.34 -23.39
C SER A 117 54.16 -22.15 -23.16
N ASP A 118 54.22 -23.03 -22.14
CA ASP A 118 55.40 -23.84 -21.82
C ASP A 118 55.26 -25.33 -22.21
N THR A 119 54.17 -25.71 -22.90
CA THR A 119 54.02 -27.03 -23.55
C THR A 119 53.94 -26.86 -25.07
N GLU A 120 55.12 -26.78 -25.68
CA GLU A 120 55.52 -27.07 -27.06
C GLU A 120 54.42 -27.32 -28.13
N SER A 121 54.53 -26.58 -29.23
CA SER A 121 54.52 -27.11 -30.61
C SER A 121 53.22 -27.64 -31.26
N SER A 122 52.83 -26.92 -32.33
CA SER A 122 52.26 -27.40 -33.60
C SER A 122 51.03 -28.33 -33.58
N SER A 123 49.87 -27.80 -33.97
CA SER A 123 49.01 -28.47 -34.97
C SER A 123 48.03 -27.49 -35.61
N ASP A 124 48.14 -27.39 -36.93
CA ASP A 124 47.16 -26.86 -37.89
C ASP A 124 45.79 -27.54 -37.72
N GLY A 125 44.70 -26.81 -38.00
CA GLY A 125 43.36 -27.37 -38.07
C GLY A 125 42.26 -26.31 -38.07
N ASP A 126 41.81 -25.94 -39.27
CA ASP A 126 40.66 -25.08 -39.58
C ASP A 126 39.34 -25.52 -38.89
N GLU A 127 38.50 -24.56 -38.49
CA GLU A 127 37.17 -24.30 -39.10
C GLU A 127 36.14 -23.58 -38.19
N GLU A 128 35.42 -22.67 -38.86
CA GLU A 128 34.02 -22.26 -38.68
C GLU A 128 33.61 -21.35 -37.50
N MET A 129 33.43 -20.09 -37.88
CA MET A 129 32.68 -19.06 -37.15
C MET A 129 31.17 -19.24 -37.41
N VAL A 130 30.43 -19.75 -36.42
CA VAL A 130 28.96 -19.69 -36.42
C VAL A 130 28.44 -18.78 -35.31
N THR A 131 27.53 -17.92 -35.73
CA THR A 131 26.90 -16.78 -35.06
C THR A 131 25.87 -17.17 -33.97
N GLN A 132 25.79 -16.29 -32.97
CA GLN A 132 24.74 -16.00 -31.96
C GLN A 132 23.26 -16.07 -32.46
N PRO A 133 22.16 -15.92 -31.64
CA PRO A 133 22.03 -15.61 -30.19
C PRO A 133 20.75 -16.16 -29.42
N GLN A 134 20.58 -15.69 -28.16
CA GLN A 134 19.34 -15.43 -27.38
C GLN A 134 18.62 -16.53 -26.56
N ASN A 135 18.72 -16.43 -25.23
CA ASN A 135 17.69 -16.92 -24.30
C ASN A 135 16.90 -15.75 -23.70
N LYS A 136 15.63 -15.64 -24.11
CA LYS A 136 14.66 -14.64 -23.62
C LYS A 136 14.09 -15.06 -22.26
N SER A 137 13.98 -14.09 -21.38
CA SER A 137 13.34 -14.17 -20.06
C SER A 137 11.83 -14.42 -20.17
N LYS A 138 11.31 -15.37 -19.37
CA LYS A 138 9.87 -15.58 -19.18
C LYS A 138 9.40 -14.76 -17.97
N LYS A 139 8.53 -13.77 -18.20
CA LYS A 139 7.77 -13.08 -17.14
C LYS A 139 6.54 -13.92 -16.78
N LEU A 140 6.33 -14.16 -15.49
CA LEU A 140 5.08 -14.67 -14.93
C LEU A 140 4.05 -13.53 -14.88
N LYS A 141 2.82 -13.82 -15.35
CA LYS A 141 1.67 -12.92 -15.31
C LYS A 141 0.66 -13.53 -14.34
N THR A 142 0.44 -12.88 -13.20
CA THR A 142 -0.68 -13.20 -12.30
C THR A 142 -1.87 -12.37 -12.74
N ALA A 143 -2.99 -13.04 -13.01
CA ALA A 143 -4.26 -12.44 -13.40
C ALA A 143 -5.26 -12.54 -12.24
N HIS A 144 -6.03 -11.45 -12.11
CA HIS A 144 -7.27 -11.22 -11.35
C HIS A 144 -7.39 -11.69 -9.90
#